data_AF-B5VGU7-F1
#
_entry.id   AF-B5VGU7-F1
#
_cell.length_a   1.000
_cell.length_b   1.000
_cell.length_c   1.000
_cell.angle_alpha   90.00
_cell.angle_beta   90.00
_cell.angle_gamma   90.00
#
_symmetry.space_group_name_H-M   'P 1'
#
loop_
_entity.id
_entity.type
_entity.pdbx_description
1 polymer ?
#
loop_
_entity_poly.entity_id
_entity_poly.type
_entity_poly.pdbx_seq_one_letter_code
_entity_poly.pdbx_strand_id
1 'polypeptide(L)'
;MRIQSLFVLFNVAIIAWSYPYEPLRVLQVGENEVMEVPESEKLNLRRRGVKFFDVTKHTSFLPFFNKEEEPTVPTYNYPPEISNKEVVDDSIKNIDKGSMHKNLAKFTSFYTRYYKSDHGFESAEWLAATIANITKDIPQDTLTIEHFDHKEWKQYSIIVRVTGSTTPEDIIIIGSHQDSINLLLPSIMAAPGADDNGSGTVTNMEALRLYTENFLKRGFRPNNTVEFHFYSA
;
A
#
# COMPACT_ATOMS: atom_id res chain seq x y z
N MET A 1 51.17 -11.11 19.30
CA MET A 1 50.03 -10.56 20.08
C MET A 1 48.76 -11.08 19.42
N ARG A 2 48.11 -12.09 20.02
CA ARG A 2 46.94 -12.78 19.45
C ARG A 2 45.69 -11.99 19.81
N ILE A 3 44.89 -11.63 18.80
CA ILE A 3 43.57 -11.03 18.98
C ILE A 3 42.59 -12.19 19.23
N GLN A 4 42.06 -12.29 20.44
CA GLN A 4 41.01 -13.25 20.78
C GLN A 4 39.66 -12.66 20.40
N SER A 5 38.92 -13.40 19.59
CA SER A 5 37.53 -13.11 19.21
C SER A 5 36.61 -13.24 20.43
N LEU A 6 35.91 -12.16 20.76
CA LEU A 6 34.94 -12.11 21.84
C LEU A 6 33.58 -12.57 21.30
N PHE A 7 33.22 -13.84 21.53
CA PHE A 7 31.85 -14.32 21.34
C PHE A 7 30.99 -13.83 22.52
N VAL A 8 30.09 -12.89 22.25
CA VAL A 8 29.07 -12.47 23.22
C VAL A 8 27.88 -13.42 23.10
N LEU A 9 27.79 -14.36 24.04
CA LEU A 9 26.61 -15.20 24.24
C LEU A 9 25.51 -14.37 24.92
N PHE A 10 24.49 -13.96 24.17
CA PHE A 10 23.26 -13.44 24.75
C PHE A 10 22.48 -14.60 25.38
N ASN A 11 22.52 -14.68 26.72
CA ASN A 11 21.60 -15.53 27.46
C ASN A 11 20.22 -14.85 27.48
N VAL A 12 19.33 -15.29 26.59
CA VAL A 12 17.91 -14.95 26.67
C VAL A 12 17.29 -15.87 27.71
N ALA A 13 17.02 -15.33 28.91
CA ALA A 13 16.20 -16.01 29.90
C ALA A 13 14.75 -16.08 29.36
N ILE A 14 14.35 -17.25 28.88
CA ILE A 14 12.98 -17.51 28.43
C ILE A 14 12.12 -17.69 29.69
N ILE A 15 11.45 -16.62 30.10
CA ILE A 15 10.35 -16.70 31.07
C ILE A 15 9.14 -17.20 30.27
N ALA A 16 8.90 -18.52 30.32
CA ALA A 16 7.79 -19.17 29.63
C ALA A 16 6.46 -18.80 30.30
N TRP A 17 5.87 -17.68 29.88
CA TRP A 17 4.43 -17.48 29.99
C TRP A 17 3.82 -18.14 28.75
N SER A 18 2.92 -19.08 28.98
CA SER A 18 2.17 -19.80 27.94
C SER A 18 1.28 -18.83 27.17
N TYR A 19 1.87 -18.10 26.22
CA TYR A 19 1.11 -17.51 25.13
C TYR A 19 0.55 -18.66 24.27
N PRO A 20 -0.70 -18.56 23.78
CA PRO A 20 -1.17 -19.47 22.74
C PRO A 20 -0.14 -19.49 21.60
N TYR A 21 0.14 -20.66 21.05
CA TYR A 21 1.15 -20.83 20.00
C TYR A 21 0.83 -19.87 18.84
N GLU A 22 1.55 -18.75 18.76
CA GLU A 22 1.41 -17.79 17.68
C GLU A 22 2.07 -18.40 16.43
N PRO A 23 1.41 -18.37 15.26
CA PRO A 23 2.04 -18.81 14.03
C PRO A 23 3.28 -17.95 13.76
N LEU A 24 4.39 -18.60 13.43
CA LEU A 24 5.64 -17.90 13.13
C LEU A 24 5.51 -17.10 11.83
N ARG A 25 6.29 -16.02 11.77
CA ARG A 25 6.50 -15.14 10.62
C ARG A 25 7.93 -15.21 10.19
N VAL A 26 8.15 -15.30 8.88
CA VAL A 26 9.49 -15.23 8.29
C VAL A 26 9.73 -13.79 7.87
N LEU A 27 10.64 -13.10 8.56
CA LEU A 27 10.95 -11.69 8.32
C LEU A 27 12.33 -11.56 7.68
N GLN A 28 12.41 -10.88 6.54
CA GLN A 28 13.68 -10.46 5.95
C GLN A 28 14.05 -9.08 6.49
N VAL A 29 15.08 -9.03 7.34
CA VAL A 29 15.56 -7.81 8.03
C VAL A 29 16.75 -7.15 7.32
N GLY A 30 17.36 -7.86 6.37
CA GLY A 30 18.45 -7.40 5.53
C GLY A 30 18.53 -8.24 4.25
N GLU A 31 19.41 -7.86 3.33
CA GLU A 31 19.52 -8.50 2.00
C GLU A 31 19.57 -10.03 2.10
N ASN A 32 20.42 -10.56 2.98
CA ASN A 32 20.57 -11.98 3.24
C ASN A 32 20.31 -12.32 4.71
N GLU A 33 19.43 -11.57 5.39
CA GLU A 33 19.16 -11.81 6.81
C GLU A 33 17.67 -12.07 7.02
N VAL A 34 17.36 -13.28 7.51
CA VAL A 34 16.00 -13.74 7.76
C VAL A 34 15.89 -14.21 9.21
N MET A 35 14.76 -13.91 9.84
CA MET A 35 14.44 -14.40 11.17
C MET A 35 13.02 -14.96 11.22
N GLU A 36 12.83 -16.03 11.97
CA GLU A 36 11.50 -16.56 12.29
C GLU A 36 11.06 -16.07 13.66
N VAL A 37 9.96 -15.33 13.72
CA VAL A 37 9.47 -14.73 14.95
C VAL A 37 7.95 -14.85 15.08
N PRO A 38 7.41 -14.92 16.30
CA PRO A 38 5.97 -14.76 16.50
C PRO A 38 5.50 -13.34 16.13
N GLU A 39 4.20 -13.15 15.92
CA GLU A 39 3.61 -11.85 15.56
C GLU A 39 3.90 -10.78 16.63
N SER A 40 3.91 -11.17 17.90
CA SER A 40 4.29 -10.29 19.02
C SER A 40 5.71 -9.71 18.89
N GLU A 41 6.69 -10.50 18.47
CA GLU A 41 8.07 -10.03 18.29
C GLU A 41 8.22 -9.24 16.98
N LYS A 42 7.48 -9.58 15.91
CA LYS A 42 7.34 -8.73 14.72
C LYS A 42 6.89 -7.31 15.08
N LEU A 43 5.89 -7.18 15.95
CA LEU A 43 5.43 -5.88 16.44
C LEU A 43 6.48 -5.18 17.32
N ASN A 44 7.22 -5.92 18.14
CA ASN A 44 8.32 -5.38 18.94
C ASN A 44 9.42 -4.78 18.04
N LEU A 45 9.82 -5.50 16.98
CA LEU A 45 10.77 -5.00 15.99
C LEU A 45 10.30 -3.68 15.35
N ARG A 46 9.02 -3.59 14.93
CA ARG A 46 8.45 -2.33 14.41
C ARG A 46 8.49 -1.20 15.44
N ARG A 47 8.15 -1.47 16.71
CA ARG A 47 8.23 -0.47 17.79
C ARG A 47 9.66 0.03 18.03
N ARG A 48 10.66 -0.82 17.81
CA ARG A 48 12.09 -0.47 17.86
C ARG A 48 12.60 0.23 16.59
N GLY A 49 11.73 0.45 15.59
CA GLY A 49 12.09 1.06 14.33
C GLY A 49 12.85 0.15 13.37
N VAL A 50 12.90 -1.17 13.65
CA VAL A 50 13.52 -2.14 12.75
C VAL A 50 12.62 -2.34 11.54
N LYS A 51 13.17 -2.10 10.35
CA LYS A 51 12.49 -2.33 9.08
C LYS A 51 12.70 -3.77 8.64
N PHE A 52 11.68 -4.35 8.04
CA PHE A 52 11.71 -5.71 7.52
C PHE A 52 10.59 -5.91 6.48
N PHE A 53 10.79 -6.90 5.64
CA PHE A 53 9.72 -7.49 4.82
C PHE A 53 9.19 -8.74 5.50
N ASP A 54 7.87 -8.89 5.55
CA ASP A 54 7.25 -10.16 5.94
C ASP A 54 7.14 -11.04 4.70
N VAL A 55 8.03 -12.03 4.62
CA VAL A 55 8.14 -12.95 3.47
C VAL A 55 7.57 -14.33 3.81
N THR A 56 6.74 -14.43 4.85
CA THR A 56 6.13 -15.70 5.31
C THR A 56 5.49 -16.49 4.17
N LYS A 57 4.93 -15.81 3.16
CA LYS A 57 4.30 -16.42 1.97
C LYS A 57 5.16 -16.42 0.70
N HIS A 58 6.33 -15.82 0.78
CA HIS A 58 7.20 -15.51 -0.36
C HIS A 58 8.63 -16.03 -0.13
N THR A 59 8.77 -17.09 0.68
CA THR A 59 10.08 -17.67 1.03
C THR A 59 10.82 -18.24 -0.18
N SER A 60 10.10 -18.59 -1.26
CA SER A 60 10.70 -18.99 -2.54
C SER A 60 11.54 -17.90 -3.20
N PHE A 61 11.30 -16.62 -2.89
CA PHE A 61 12.04 -15.48 -3.44
C PHE A 61 13.26 -15.10 -2.60
N LEU A 62 13.51 -15.79 -1.48
CA LEU A 62 14.67 -15.49 -0.67
C LEU A 62 15.97 -15.77 -1.46
N PRO A 63 16.97 -14.89 -1.36
CA PRO A 63 18.22 -14.98 -2.15
C PRO A 63 19.02 -16.26 -1.89
N PHE A 64 18.74 -16.96 -0.79
CA PHE A 64 19.31 -18.28 -0.49
C PHE A 64 18.79 -19.41 -1.38
N PHE A 65 17.56 -19.27 -1.92
CA PHE A 65 16.93 -20.27 -2.77
C PHE A 65 17.02 -19.92 -4.26
N ASN A 66 17.04 -18.62 -4.60
CA ASN A 66 17.21 -18.14 -5.97
C ASN A 66 18.50 -17.32 -6.08
N LYS A 67 19.51 -17.91 -6.72
CA LYS A 67 20.66 -17.18 -7.27
C LYS A 67 20.22 -16.54 -8.59
N GLU A 68 19.24 -15.64 -8.53
CA GLU A 68 18.84 -14.87 -9.71
C GLU A 68 19.98 -13.91 -10.08
N GLU A 69 20.22 -13.77 -11.39
CA GLU A 69 21.06 -12.70 -11.91
C GLU A 69 20.48 -11.36 -11.43
N GLU A 70 21.33 -10.42 -11.02
CA GLU A 70 20.82 -9.11 -10.62
C GLU A 70 19.92 -8.56 -11.73
N PRO A 71 18.68 -8.13 -11.40
CA PRO A 71 17.74 -7.67 -12.40
C PRO A 71 18.38 -6.53 -13.17
N THR A 72 18.38 -6.64 -14.50
CA THR A 72 18.87 -5.56 -15.35
C THR A 72 18.01 -4.34 -15.10
N VAL A 73 18.55 -3.34 -14.41
CA VAL A 73 17.86 -2.08 -14.17
C VAL A 73 17.60 -1.45 -15.54
N PRO A 74 16.33 -1.28 -15.97
CA PRO A 74 16.06 -0.73 -17.29
C PRO A 74 16.57 0.70 -17.33
N THR A 75 17.30 1.07 -18.38
CA THR A 75 17.62 2.48 -18.63
C THR A 75 16.37 3.16 -19.17
N TYR A 76 15.65 3.88 -18.31
CA TYR A 76 14.48 4.65 -18.71
C TYR A 76 14.88 5.96 -19.36
N ASN A 77 14.60 6.11 -20.65
CA ASN A 77 14.74 7.38 -21.37
C ASN A 77 13.46 8.21 -21.21
N TYR A 78 13.37 8.96 -20.12
CA TYR A 78 12.26 9.88 -19.93
C TYR A 78 12.32 11.03 -20.95
N PRO A 79 11.18 11.49 -21.48
CA PRO A 79 11.15 12.67 -22.34
C PRO A 79 11.80 13.87 -21.64
N PRO A 80 12.67 14.64 -22.31
CA PRO A 80 13.35 15.79 -21.72
C PRO A 80 12.41 16.98 -21.50
N GLU A 81 11.25 16.99 -22.18
CA GLU A 81 10.25 18.04 -22.09
C GLU A 81 8.87 17.46 -21.81
N ILE A 82 8.04 18.23 -21.10
CA ILE A 82 6.66 17.88 -20.78
C ILE A 82 5.78 18.14 -22.02
N SER A 83 5.22 17.09 -22.60
CA SER A 83 4.34 17.19 -23.78
C SER A 83 2.89 17.53 -23.46
N ASN A 84 2.45 17.35 -22.20
CA ASN A 84 1.05 17.47 -21.79
C ASN A 84 0.79 18.64 -20.81
N LYS A 85 1.53 19.74 -20.94
CA LYS A 85 1.54 20.84 -19.96
C LYS A 85 0.14 21.41 -19.68
N GLU A 86 -0.65 21.68 -20.72
CA GLU A 86 -2.00 22.23 -20.56
C GLU A 86 -2.92 21.32 -19.74
N VAL A 87 -2.79 20.00 -19.90
CA VAL A 87 -3.55 18.99 -19.16
C VAL A 87 -3.17 19.01 -17.69
N VAL A 88 -1.88 19.04 -17.43
CA VAL A 88 -1.33 19.08 -16.08
C VAL A 88 -1.73 20.38 -15.37
N ASP A 89 -1.58 21.52 -16.03
CA ASP A 89 -1.95 22.82 -15.48
C ASP A 89 -3.45 22.92 -15.20
N ASP A 90 -4.32 22.42 -16.09
CA ASP A 90 -5.78 22.36 -15.87
C ASP A 90 -6.10 21.47 -14.67
N SER A 91 -5.47 20.30 -14.56
CA SER A 91 -5.68 19.38 -13.44
C SER A 91 -5.26 20.02 -12.11
N ILE A 92 -4.09 20.67 -12.05
CA ILE A 92 -3.59 21.33 -10.85
C ILE A 92 -4.53 22.46 -10.40
N LYS A 93 -5.07 23.26 -11.34
CA LYS A 93 -6.00 24.34 -11.02
C LYS A 93 -7.32 23.84 -10.42
N ASN A 94 -7.75 22.63 -10.79
CA ASN A 94 -9.00 22.04 -10.35
C ASN A 94 -8.87 21.16 -9.09
N ILE A 95 -7.69 21.11 -8.45
CA ILE A 95 -7.52 20.42 -7.16
C ILE A 95 -8.48 21.01 -6.12
N ASP A 96 -9.40 20.19 -5.62
CA ASP A 96 -10.37 20.56 -4.59
C ASP A 96 -9.88 20.14 -3.20
N LYS A 97 -9.11 21.04 -2.58
CA LYS A 97 -8.63 20.86 -1.20
C LYS A 97 -9.79 20.70 -0.20
N GLY A 98 -10.95 21.30 -0.46
CA GLY A 98 -12.12 21.17 0.41
C GLY A 98 -12.67 19.74 0.41
N SER A 99 -12.79 19.13 -0.77
CA SER A 99 -13.13 17.71 -0.91
C SER A 99 -12.08 16.81 -0.25
N MET A 100 -10.79 17.07 -0.48
CA MET A 100 -9.70 16.33 0.16
C MET A 100 -9.79 16.39 1.69
N HIS A 101 -9.98 17.58 2.29
CA HIS A 101 -10.13 17.71 3.74
C HIS A 101 -11.35 16.96 4.28
N LYS A 102 -12.49 16.97 3.57
CA LYS A 102 -13.69 16.21 3.97
C LYS A 102 -13.45 14.70 3.90
N ASN A 103 -12.83 14.21 2.83
CA ASN A 103 -12.49 12.81 2.67
C ASN A 103 -11.51 12.36 3.75
N LEU A 104 -10.48 13.16 4.05
CA LEU A 104 -9.53 12.85 5.12
C LEU A 104 -10.20 12.86 6.50
N ALA A 105 -11.06 13.84 6.78
CA ALA A 105 -11.82 13.87 8.03
C ALA A 105 -12.71 12.64 8.20
N LYS A 106 -13.38 12.18 7.13
CA LYS A 106 -14.15 10.94 7.16
C LYS A 106 -13.26 9.72 7.33
N PHE A 107 -12.16 9.62 6.58
CA PHE A 107 -11.26 8.47 6.60
C PHE A 107 -10.52 8.30 7.93
N THR A 108 -10.24 9.41 8.62
CA THR A 108 -9.62 9.44 9.95
C THR A 108 -10.64 9.32 11.09
N SER A 109 -11.95 9.36 10.79
CA SER A 109 -13.01 9.18 11.79
C SER A 109 -13.27 7.72 12.15
N PHE A 110 -12.84 6.77 11.31
CA PHE A 110 -12.84 5.36 11.69
C PHE A 110 -11.90 5.17 12.88
N TYR A 111 -12.35 4.41 13.89
CA TYR A 111 -11.59 4.24 15.14
C TYR A 111 -10.16 3.77 14.87
N THR A 112 -10.01 2.82 13.94
CA THR A 112 -8.77 2.38 13.34
C THR A 112 -9.09 1.86 11.94
N ARG A 113 -8.13 1.92 11.02
CA ARG A 113 -8.19 1.24 9.73
C ARG A 113 -7.32 -0.02 9.70
N TYR A 114 -7.02 -0.60 10.86
CA TYR A 114 -6.20 -1.81 10.95
C TYR A 114 -6.84 -2.97 10.20
N TYR A 115 -6.09 -3.59 9.29
CA TYR A 115 -6.58 -4.56 8.31
C TYR A 115 -7.33 -5.78 8.86
N LYS A 116 -7.03 -6.19 10.11
CA LYS A 116 -7.72 -7.30 10.81
C LYS A 116 -8.95 -6.87 11.62
N SER A 117 -9.19 -5.57 11.76
CA SER A 117 -10.34 -5.05 12.52
C SER A 117 -11.57 -4.91 11.63
N ASP A 118 -12.76 -4.98 12.23
CA ASP A 118 -14.00 -4.71 11.50
C ASP A 118 -14.05 -3.25 11.02
N HIS A 119 -13.51 -2.29 11.77
CA HIS A 119 -13.37 -0.90 11.32
C HIS A 119 -12.45 -0.72 10.10
N GLY A 120 -11.40 -1.55 9.99
CA GLY A 120 -10.57 -1.61 8.79
C GLY A 120 -11.37 -2.03 7.56
N PHE A 121 -12.23 -3.04 7.70
CA PHE A 121 -13.14 -3.48 6.65
C PHE A 121 -14.19 -2.40 6.30
N GLU A 122 -14.85 -1.81 7.30
CA GLU A 122 -15.80 -0.70 7.10
C GLU A 122 -15.16 0.49 6.36
N SER A 123 -13.88 0.78 6.67
CA SER A 123 -13.15 1.85 5.98
C SER A 123 -12.87 1.53 4.51
N ALA A 124 -12.63 0.25 4.17
CA ALA A 124 -12.46 -0.20 2.79
C ALA A 124 -13.78 -0.13 2.01
N GLU A 125 -14.90 -0.50 2.64
CA GLU A 125 -16.23 -0.35 2.02
C GLU A 125 -16.56 1.11 1.72
N TRP A 126 -16.27 2.02 2.64
CA TRP A 126 -16.43 3.45 2.40
C TRP A 126 -15.54 3.95 1.25
N LEU A 127 -14.27 3.50 1.21
CA LEU A 127 -13.34 3.88 0.16
C LEU A 127 -13.79 3.36 -1.20
N ALA A 128 -14.22 2.09 -1.29
CA ALA A 128 -14.77 1.48 -2.50
C ALA A 128 -16.01 2.22 -3.01
N ALA A 129 -16.95 2.55 -2.13
CA ALA A 129 -18.14 3.32 -2.50
C ALA A 129 -17.78 4.73 -3.00
N THR A 130 -16.79 5.38 -2.39
CA THR A 130 -16.33 6.71 -2.80
C THR A 130 -15.66 6.65 -4.18
N ILE A 131 -14.81 5.66 -4.41
CA ILE A 131 -14.17 5.39 -5.70
C ILE A 131 -15.22 5.13 -6.79
N ALA A 132 -16.18 4.24 -6.52
CA ALA A 132 -17.25 3.93 -7.47
C ALA A 132 -18.05 5.17 -7.85
N ASN A 133 -18.31 6.08 -6.90
CA ASN A 133 -18.96 7.35 -7.19
C ASN A 133 -18.08 8.31 -8.00
N ILE A 134 -16.77 8.36 -7.75
CA ILE A 134 -15.84 9.18 -8.53
C ILE A 134 -15.85 8.74 -10.00
N THR A 135 -15.86 7.44 -10.27
CA THR A 135 -15.68 6.88 -11.61
C THR A 135 -17.00 6.50 -12.30
N LYS A 136 -18.16 6.77 -11.71
CA LYS A 136 -19.47 6.27 -12.16
C LYS A 136 -19.82 6.61 -13.62
N ASP A 137 -19.31 7.72 -14.12
CA ASP A 137 -19.61 8.25 -15.44
C ASP A 137 -18.61 7.78 -16.51
N ILE A 138 -17.55 7.06 -16.13
CA ILE A 138 -16.63 6.41 -17.08
C ILE A 138 -17.34 5.22 -17.74
N PRO A 139 -17.24 5.05 -19.08
CA PRO A 139 -17.80 3.90 -19.79
C PRO A 139 -17.32 2.56 -19.22
N GLN A 140 -18.26 1.65 -18.97
CA GLN A 140 -18.02 0.36 -18.31
C GLN A 140 -17.07 -0.57 -19.09
N ASP A 141 -16.97 -0.42 -20.41
CA ASP A 141 -16.03 -1.15 -21.26
C ASP A 141 -14.58 -0.63 -21.15
N THR A 142 -14.39 0.52 -20.52
CA THR A 142 -13.07 1.14 -20.31
C THR A 142 -12.58 1.07 -18.87
N LEU A 143 -13.48 0.85 -17.91
CA LEU A 143 -13.24 0.85 -16.47
C LEU A 143 -13.36 -0.56 -15.88
N THR A 144 -12.47 -0.90 -14.95
CA THR A 144 -12.64 -2.03 -14.03
C THR A 144 -12.32 -1.57 -12.62
N ILE A 145 -13.17 -1.94 -11.65
CA ILE A 145 -12.89 -1.78 -10.23
C ILE A 145 -12.84 -3.18 -9.63
N GLU A 146 -11.65 -3.59 -9.23
CA GLU A 146 -11.39 -4.91 -8.65
C GLU A 146 -11.17 -4.77 -7.14
N HIS A 147 -11.86 -5.62 -6.37
CA HIS A 147 -11.52 -5.88 -4.98
C HIS A 147 -10.59 -7.10 -4.94
N PHE A 148 -9.36 -6.88 -4.49
CA PHE A 148 -8.38 -7.95 -4.33
C PHE A 148 -8.44 -8.46 -2.88
N ASP A 149 -9.04 -9.63 -2.71
CA ASP A 149 -9.25 -10.26 -1.42
C ASP A 149 -7.99 -10.92 -0.87
N HIS A 150 -7.76 -10.74 0.42
CA HIS A 150 -6.65 -11.36 1.14
C HIS A 150 -7.17 -12.52 2.01
N LYS A 151 -6.53 -13.69 1.92
CA LYS A 151 -7.03 -14.90 2.61
C LYS A 151 -7.09 -14.81 4.14
N GLU A 152 -6.30 -13.93 4.75
CA GLU A 152 -6.09 -13.90 6.21
C GLU A 152 -6.85 -12.77 6.92
N TRP A 153 -7.46 -11.85 6.18
CA TRP A 153 -8.14 -10.70 6.74
C TRP A 153 -9.22 -10.18 5.80
N LYS A 154 -10.17 -9.41 6.34
CA LYS A 154 -11.35 -8.97 5.59
C LYS A 154 -11.09 -7.74 4.72
N GLN A 155 -10.18 -6.85 5.13
CA GLN A 155 -9.87 -5.64 4.37
C GLN A 155 -9.26 -6.02 3.02
N TYR A 156 -9.92 -5.68 1.92
CA TYR A 156 -9.44 -5.94 0.56
C TYR A 156 -8.63 -4.76 0.03
N SER A 157 -7.70 -5.01 -0.89
CA SER A 157 -7.11 -3.93 -1.71
C SER A 157 -8.08 -3.55 -2.83
N ILE A 158 -8.02 -2.30 -3.31
CA ILE A 158 -8.85 -1.84 -4.43
C ILE A 158 -7.95 -1.46 -5.59
N ILE A 159 -8.25 -1.97 -6.78
CA ILE A 159 -7.55 -1.64 -8.03
C ILE A 159 -8.59 -1.04 -8.99
N VAL A 160 -8.44 0.25 -9.27
CA VAL A 160 -9.21 0.95 -10.31
C VAL A 160 -8.37 0.98 -11.56
N ARG A 161 -8.81 0.28 -12.61
CA ARG A 161 -8.13 0.22 -13.91
C ARG A 161 -8.94 0.97 -14.94
N VAL A 162 -8.32 1.94 -15.59
CA VAL A 162 -8.81 2.53 -16.84
C VAL A 162 -7.88 2.07 -17.94
N THR A 163 -8.35 1.12 -18.75
CA THR A 163 -7.54 0.49 -19.81
C THR A 163 -7.08 1.58 -20.80
N GLY A 164 -5.94 1.41 -21.47
CA GLY A 164 -5.42 2.36 -22.46
C GLY A 164 -6.07 2.24 -23.85
N SER A 165 -5.90 3.24 -24.72
CA SER A 165 -6.39 3.19 -26.11
C SER A 165 -5.41 2.58 -27.11
N THR A 166 -4.11 2.66 -26.85
CA THR A 166 -3.07 2.41 -27.87
C THR A 166 -2.07 1.36 -27.42
N THR A 167 -1.68 1.42 -26.16
CA THR A 167 -0.70 0.54 -25.49
C THR A 167 -1.30 0.05 -24.17
N PRO A 168 -2.44 -0.67 -24.21
CA PRO A 168 -3.12 -1.14 -23.00
C PRO A 168 -2.27 -2.06 -22.12
N GLU A 169 -1.23 -2.68 -22.67
CA GLU A 169 -0.22 -3.48 -21.97
C GLU A 169 0.76 -2.65 -21.14
N ASP A 170 0.94 -1.36 -21.47
CA ASP A 170 1.77 -0.44 -20.69
C ASP A 170 0.94 0.13 -19.55
N ILE A 171 1.31 -0.20 -18.31
CA ILE A 171 0.53 0.12 -17.11
C ILE A 171 1.27 1.17 -16.28
N ILE A 172 0.59 2.28 -15.99
CA ILE A 172 1.04 3.31 -15.04
C ILE A 172 0.25 3.14 -13.75
N ILE A 173 0.93 2.92 -12.62
CA ILE A 173 0.31 2.66 -11.32
C ILE A 173 0.53 3.85 -10.38
N ILE A 174 -0.54 4.31 -9.75
CA ILE A 174 -0.51 5.28 -8.65
C ILE A 174 -1.06 4.57 -7.40
N GLY A 175 -0.20 4.40 -6.40
CA GLY A 175 -0.49 3.58 -5.22
C GLY A 175 -0.53 4.35 -3.91
N SER A 176 -1.33 3.85 -2.97
CA SER A 176 -1.38 4.26 -1.57
C SER A 176 -1.83 3.07 -0.72
N HIS A 177 -1.39 2.94 0.53
CA HIS A 177 -2.02 1.98 1.44
C HIS A 177 -3.15 2.65 2.24
N GLN A 178 -4.22 1.90 2.51
CA GLN A 178 -5.45 2.41 3.11
C GLN A 178 -5.55 2.14 4.62
N ASP A 179 -4.75 1.22 5.13
CA ASP A 179 -4.81 0.80 6.52
C ASP A 179 -4.14 1.82 7.45
N SER A 180 -4.19 1.53 8.75
CA SER A 180 -3.50 2.29 9.78
C SER A 180 -3.24 1.39 10.97
N ILE A 181 -2.24 1.71 11.78
CA ILE A 181 -1.92 0.90 12.95
C ILE A 181 -1.54 1.74 14.16
N ASN A 182 -2.03 1.33 15.33
CA ASN A 182 -1.47 1.74 16.61
C ASN A 182 -0.50 0.66 17.09
N LEU A 183 0.80 0.94 17.09
CA LEU A 183 1.80 -0.09 17.40
C LEU A 183 1.71 -0.62 18.84
N LEU A 184 1.10 0.10 19.79
CA LEU A 184 0.96 -0.38 21.17
C LEU A 184 -0.02 -1.56 21.25
N LEU A 185 -1.23 -1.40 20.70
CA LEU A 185 -2.24 -2.46 20.62
C LEU A 185 -3.04 -2.30 19.31
N PRO A 186 -2.58 -2.90 18.19
CA PRO A 186 -3.12 -2.67 16.84
C PRO A 186 -4.63 -2.82 16.67
N SER A 187 -5.23 -3.82 17.35
CA SER A 187 -6.65 -4.12 17.23
C SER A 187 -7.54 -3.45 18.28
N ILE A 188 -6.95 -2.77 19.27
CA ILE A 188 -7.68 -2.28 20.45
C ILE A 188 -7.62 -0.76 20.55
N MET A 189 -6.49 -0.16 20.16
CA MET A 189 -6.31 1.28 20.28
C MET A 189 -6.64 2.01 18.99
N ALA A 190 -7.12 3.23 19.13
CA ALA A 190 -7.40 4.10 18.00
C ALA A 190 -6.14 4.35 17.17
N ALA A 191 -6.32 4.38 15.85
CA ALA A 191 -5.30 4.73 14.87
C ALA A 191 -5.93 5.62 13.79
N PRO A 192 -5.99 6.94 13.99
CA PRO A 192 -6.55 7.83 12.98
C PRO A 192 -5.80 7.78 11.65
N GLY A 193 -4.48 7.55 11.68
CA GLY A 193 -3.65 7.38 10.48
C GLY A 193 -3.78 8.52 9.47
N ALA A 194 -3.81 9.77 9.96
CA ALA A 194 -4.09 10.92 9.11
C ALA A 194 -2.98 11.20 8.10
N ASP A 195 -1.73 11.19 8.54
CA ASP A 195 -0.57 11.33 7.65
C ASP A 195 -0.14 9.97 7.08
N ASP A 196 -0.12 8.93 7.93
CA ASP A 196 0.23 7.56 7.54
C ASP A 196 -1.01 6.65 7.54
N ASN A 197 -1.63 6.36 6.39
CA ASN A 197 -1.42 7.01 5.08
C ASN A 197 -2.71 7.65 4.54
N GLY A 198 -3.51 8.22 5.44
CA GLY A 198 -4.74 8.93 5.07
C GLY A 198 -4.49 10.04 4.06
N SER A 199 -3.40 10.78 4.21
CA SER A 199 -3.01 11.89 3.31
C SER A 199 -2.70 11.38 1.90
N GLY A 200 -1.93 10.30 1.78
CA GLY A 200 -1.61 9.66 0.50
C GLY A 200 -2.83 9.04 -0.17
N THR A 201 -3.69 8.33 0.58
CA THR A 201 -4.94 7.75 0.05
C THR A 201 -5.88 8.83 -0.48
N VAL A 202 -6.09 9.91 0.27
CA VAL A 202 -6.96 11.01 -0.17
C VAL A 202 -6.37 11.76 -1.36
N THR A 203 -5.04 11.90 -1.43
CA THR A 203 -4.37 12.45 -2.61
C THR A 203 -4.58 11.57 -3.83
N ASN A 204 -4.52 10.24 -3.66
CA ASN A 204 -4.78 9.28 -4.73
C ASN A 204 -6.25 9.33 -5.21
N MET A 205 -7.21 9.47 -4.28
CA MET A 205 -8.63 9.68 -4.62
C MET A 205 -8.85 10.98 -5.42
N GLU A 206 -8.16 12.06 -5.05
CA GLU A 206 -8.25 13.33 -5.77
C GLU A 206 -7.62 13.26 -7.17
N ALA A 207 -6.49 12.56 -7.29
CA ALA A 207 -5.88 12.27 -8.59
C ALA A 207 -6.85 11.48 -9.49
N LEU A 208 -7.55 10.47 -8.93
CA LEU A 208 -8.57 9.70 -9.65
C LEU A 208 -9.75 10.57 -10.09
N ARG A 209 -10.20 11.51 -9.23
CA ARG A 209 -11.28 12.45 -9.57
C ARG A 209 -10.88 13.36 -10.73
N LEU A 210 -9.71 14.00 -10.64
CA LEU A 210 -9.19 14.87 -11.71
C LEU A 210 -8.94 14.11 -13.01
N TYR A 211 -8.44 12.88 -12.92
CA TYR A 211 -8.28 11.99 -14.06
C TYR A 211 -9.64 11.71 -14.73
N THR A 212 -10.65 11.35 -13.93
CA THR A 212 -12.00 11.07 -14.42
C THR A 212 -12.62 12.30 -15.09
N GLU A 213 -12.52 13.47 -14.47
CA GLU A 213 -13.04 14.72 -15.06
C GLU A 213 -12.36 15.07 -16.37
N ASN A 214 -11.03 14.91 -16.46
CA ASN A 214 -10.30 15.14 -17.70
C ASN A 214 -10.70 14.12 -18.79
N PHE A 215 -10.83 12.85 -18.42
CA PHE A 215 -11.30 11.79 -19.32
C PHE A 215 -12.65 12.16 -19.94
N LEU A 216 -13.61 12.59 -19.11
CA LEU A 216 -14.96 12.95 -19.55
C LEU A 216 -14.99 14.26 -20.36
N LYS A 217 -14.25 15.29 -19.93
CA LYS A 217 -14.22 16.62 -20.57
C LYS A 217 -13.61 16.56 -21.96
N ARG A 218 -12.56 15.77 -22.14
CA ARG A 218 -11.76 15.76 -23.38
C ARG A 218 -12.23 14.70 -24.37
N GLY A 219 -12.94 13.67 -23.89
CA GLY A 219 -13.44 12.59 -24.73
C GLY A 219 -12.35 11.74 -25.38
N PHE A 220 -11.09 11.87 -24.92
CA PHE A 220 -9.99 10.99 -25.32
C PHE A 220 -9.50 10.17 -24.14
N ARG A 221 -9.16 8.93 -24.44
CA ARG A 221 -8.58 7.96 -23.53
C ARG A 221 -7.05 8.07 -23.60
N PRO A 222 -6.31 7.95 -22.49
CA PRO A 222 -4.86 7.90 -22.56
C PRO A 222 -4.37 6.65 -23.31
N ASN A 223 -3.18 6.75 -23.89
CA ASN A 223 -2.57 5.65 -24.65
C ASN A 223 -2.37 4.41 -23.79
N ASN A 224 -1.78 4.62 -22.61
CA ASN A 224 -1.43 3.59 -21.64
C ASN A 224 -2.60 3.31 -20.70
N THR A 225 -2.63 2.09 -20.14
CA THR A 225 -3.52 1.77 -19.02
C THR A 225 -3.05 2.52 -17.77
N VAL A 226 -4.00 3.08 -17.02
CA VAL A 226 -3.72 3.74 -15.74
C VAL A 226 -4.46 3.01 -14.63
N GLU A 227 -3.74 2.70 -13.56
CA GLU A 227 -4.30 2.03 -12.39
C GLU A 227 -4.09 2.85 -11.12
N PHE A 228 -5.16 2.96 -10.32
CA PHE A 228 -5.14 3.58 -9.00
C PHE A 228 -5.32 2.48 -7.95
N HIS A 229 -4.30 2.27 -7.13
CA HIS A 229 -4.23 1.17 -6.16
C HIS A 229 -4.37 1.69 -4.72
N PHE A 230 -5.16 0.95 -3.95
CA PHE A 230 -5.41 1.19 -2.53
C PHE A 230 -5.12 -0.09 -1.75
N TYR A 231 -3.87 -0.26 -1.30
CA TYR A 231 -3.38 -1.50 -0.73
C TYR A 231 -3.85 -1.71 0.71
N SER A 232 -4.34 -2.90 1.00
CA SER A 232 -4.48 -3.40 2.37
C SER A 232 -3.22 -4.15 2.78
N ALA A 233 -2.72 -3.83 3.98
CA ALA A 233 -1.68 -4.52 4.78
C ALA A 233 -0.27 -4.68 4.18
#